data_AF-A0A7V3D5U8-F1
#
_entry.id   AF-A0A7V3D5U8-F1
#
_cell.length_a   1.000
_cell.length_b   1.000
_cell.length_c   1.000
_cell.angle_alpha   90.00
_cell.angle_beta   90.00
_cell.angle_gamma   90.00
#
_symmetry.space_group_name_H-M   'P 1'
#
loop_
_entity.id
_entity.type
_entity.pdbx_description
1 polymer ?
#
loop_
_entity_poly.entity_id
_entity_poly.type
_entity_poly.pdbx_seq_one_letter_code
_entity_poly.pdbx_strand_id
1 'polypeptide(L)'
;MREVFRTFQRLLKPGGTLSYYEYVLVRQLKSPFVSRQERRRLFRVGRVVSRYIRNYQIGRQRVLANVPPATVRHLRFCEAIVTV
;
A
#
# COMPACT_ATOMS: atom_id res chain seq x y z
N MET A 1 5.33 -5.20 6.32
CA MET A 1 4.77 -4.59 5.08
C MET A 1 4.94 -5.44 3.85
N ARG A 2 6.16 -5.85 3.46
CA ARG A 2 6.31 -6.78 2.33
C ARG A 2 5.58 -8.11 2.58
N GLU A 3 5.69 -8.62 3.79
CA GLU A 3 5.01 -9.83 4.24
C GLU A 3 3.49 -9.71 4.18
N VAL A 4 2.91 -8.60 4.67
CA VAL A 4 1.47 -8.32 4.58
C VAL A 4 0.94 -8.44 3.14
N PHE A 5 1.60 -7.80 2.18
CA PHE A 5 1.20 -7.93 0.77
C PHE A 5 1.37 -9.35 0.22
N ARG A 6 2.42 -10.08 0.62
CA ARG A 6 2.59 -11.50 0.24
C ARG A 6 1.48 -12.37 0.81
N THR A 7 1.06 -12.13 2.05
CA THR A 7 -0.04 -12.85 2.67
C THR A 7 -1.34 -12.60 1.92
N PHE A 8 -1.68 -11.34 1.62
CA PHE A 8 -2.87 -11.05 0.80
C PHE A 8 -2.79 -11.66 -0.59
N GLN A 9 -1.62 -11.63 -1.24
CA GLN A 9 -1.42 -12.27 -2.53
C GLN A 9 -1.66 -13.79 -2.47
N ARG A 10 -1.31 -14.47 -1.37
CA ARG A 10 -1.57 -15.90 -1.17
C ARG A 10 -3.02 -16.22 -0.84
N LEU A 11 -3.70 -15.34 -0.12
CA LEU A 11 -5.08 -15.57 0.35
C LEU A 11 -6.14 -15.17 -0.69
N LEU A 12 -5.81 -14.26 -1.61
CA LEU A 12 -6.74 -13.85 -2.66
C LEU A 12 -6.92 -14.97 -3.68
N LYS A 13 -8.16 -15.16 -4.11
CA LYS A 13 -8.46 -15.97 -5.30
C LYS A 13 -7.67 -15.43 -6.51
N PRO A 14 -7.34 -16.27 -7.50
CA PRO A 14 -6.77 -15.81 -8.76
C PRO A 14 -7.58 -14.66 -9.36
N GLY A 15 -6.91 -13.57 -9.75
CA GLY A 15 -7.56 -12.34 -10.25
C GLY A 15 -8.26 -11.48 -9.18
N GLY A 16 -8.19 -11.88 -7.91
CA GLY A 16 -8.73 -11.15 -6.77
C GLY A 16 -8.15 -9.75 -6.62
N THR A 17 -8.97 -8.83 -6.10
CA THR A 17 -8.61 -7.41 -5.93
C THR A 17 -8.44 -7.08 -4.46
N LEU A 18 -7.24 -6.64 -4.07
CA LEU A 18 -6.96 -6.08 -2.75
C LEU A 18 -7.33 -4.59 -2.75
N SER A 19 -8.28 -4.20 -1.91
CA SER A 19 -8.65 -2.79 -1.70
C SER A 19 -8.26 -2.34 -0.30
N TYR A 20 -7.51 -1.26 -0.18
CA TYR A 20 -7.10 -0.72 1.13
C TYR A 20 -7.05 0.81 1.14
N TYR A 21 -7.20 1.39 2.33
CA TYR A 21 -7.08 2.83 2.56
C TYR A 21 -5.64 3.23 2.89
N GLU A 22 -5.11 4.20 2.16
CA GLU A 22 -3.84 4.85 2.44
C GLU A 22 -4.11 6.22 3.07
N TYR A 23 -3.79 6.34 4.37
CA TYR A 23 -3.80 7.62 5.06
C TYR A 23 -2.48 8.35 4.82
N VAL A 24 -2.40 9.03 3.67
CA VAL A 24 -1.22 9.81 3.27
C VAL A 24 -0.89 10.88 4.32
N LEU A 25 -1.91 11.46 4.95
CA LEU A 25 -1.72 12.51 5.95
C LEU A 25 -1.09 12.00 7.25
N VAL A 26 -1.28 10.73 7.65
CA VAL A 26 -0.66 10.21 8.88
C VAL A 26 0.87 10.19 8.78
N ARG A 27 1.41 9.95 7.57
CA ARG A 27 2.85 10.05 7.31
C ARG A 27 3.35 11.49 7.39
N GLN A 28 2.62 12.44 6.82
CA GLN A 28 3.03 13.85 6.79
C GLN A 28 2.86 14.53 8.15
N LEU A 29 1.75 14.27 8.85
CA LEU A 29 1.46 14.80 10.19
C LEU A 29 2.45 14.31 11.23
N LYS A 30 2.89 13.04 11.16
CA LYS A 30 3.86 12.52 12.11
C LYS A 30 5.30 12.90 11.75
N SER A 31 5.62 13.12 10.48
CA SER A 31 7.01 13.37 10.02
C SER A 31 7.78 14.45 10.80
N PRO A 32 7.20 15.58 11.24
CA PRO A 32 7.91 16.56 12.06
C PRO A 32 8.09 16.12 13.53
N PHE A 33 7.27 15.19 14.02
CA PHE A 33 7.29 14.70 15.41
C PHE A 33 8.05 13.38 15.60
N VAL A 34 8.57 12.75 14.53
CA VAL A 34 9.31 11.47 14.61
C VAL A 34 10.83 11.64 14.53
N SER A 35 11.52 10.85 15.34
CA SER A 35 12.98 10.76 15.35
C SER A 35 13.55 10.36 13.98
N ARG A 36 14.83 10.68 13.74
CA ARG A 36 15.54 10.34 12.48
C ARG A 36 15.47 8.84 12.16
N GLN A 37 15.44 7.97 13.17
CA GLN A 37 15.34 6.52 13.00
C GLN A 37 13.96 6.10 12.48
N GLU A 38 12.90 6.66 13.06
CA GLU A 38 11.53 6.34 12.66
C GLU A 38 11.22 6.90 11.27
N ARG A 39 11.79 8.06 10.90
CA ARG A 39 11.75 8.58 9.53
C ARG A 39 12.34 7.60 8.50
N ARG A 40 13.49 6.98 8.80
CA ARG A 40 14.10 5.96 7.91
C ARG A 40 13.23 4.70 7.81
N ARG A 41 12.59 4.28 8.89
CA ARG A 41 11.65 3.14 8.89
C ARG A 41 10.43 3.44 8.03
N LEU A 42 9.82 4.62 8.18
CA LEU A 42 8.72 5.08 7.35
C LEU A 42 9.11 5.17 5.87
N PHE A 43 10.32 5.65 5.56
CA PHE A 43 10.82 5.67 4.19
C PHE A 43 10.94 4.27 3.59
N ARG A 44 11.54 3.32 4.32
CA ARG A 44 11.64 1.91 3.90
C ARG A 44 10.28 1.28 3.64
N VAL A 45 9.31 1.51 4.53
CA VAL A 45 7.93 1.06 4.32
C VAL A 45 7.33 1.68 3.06
N GLY A 46 7.56 2.97 2.83
CA GLY A 46 7.05 3.68 1.67
C GLY A 46 7.57 3.08 0.37
N ARG A 47 8.88 2.79 0.31
CA ARG A 47 9.50 2.17 -0.86
C ARG A 47 8.89 0.81 -1.21
N VAL A 48 8.53 0.01 -0.21
CA VAL A 48 7.84 -1.27 -0.42
C VAL A 48 6.44 -1.03 -0.98
N VAL A 49 5.64 -0.20 -0.30
CA VAL A 49 4.26 0.12 -0.72
C VAL A 49 4.24 0.69 -2.14
N SER A 50 5.11 1.66 -2.45
CA SER A 50 5.21 2.26 -3.79
C SER A 50 5.56 1.24 -4.87
N ARG A 51 6.36 0.21 -4.57
CA ARG A 51 6.65 -0.86 -5.54
C ARG A 51 5.40 -1.67 -5.86
N TYR A 52 4.61 -2.03 -4.85
CA TYR A 52 3.35 -2.77 -5.07
C TYR A 52 2.32 -1.92 -5.81
N ILE A 53 2.18 -0.64 -5.45
CA ILE A 53 1.29 0.29 -6.15
C ILE A 53 1.68 0.40 -7.63
N ARG A 54 2.96 0.60 -7.94
CA ARG A 54 3.41 0.72 -9.35
C ARG A 54 3.13 -0.53 -10.17
N ASN A 55 3.27 -1.71 -9.57
CA ASN A 55 3.23 -2.97 -10.31
C ASN A 55 1.81 -3.57 -10.43
N TYR A 56 0.92 -3.26 -9.48
CA TYR A 56 -0.35 -3.99 -9.35
C TYR A 56 -1.58 -3.08 -9.26
N GLN A 57 -1.43 -1.75 -9.20
CA GLN A 57 -2.59 -0.87 -9.05
C GLN A 57 -3.42 -0.82 -10.32
N ILE A 58 -4.71 -1.12 -10.17
CA ILE A 58 -5.72 -1.04 -11.22
C ILE A 58 -6.67 0.15 -11.02
N GLY A 59 -6.71 0.73 -9.82
CA GLY A 59 -7.60 1.85 -9.51
C GLY A 59 -7.20 2.61 -8.26
N ARG A 60 -7.66 3.86 -8.19
CA ARG A 60 -7.50 4.71 -7.01
C ARG A 60 -8.72 5.63 -6.87
N GLN A 61 -9.23 5.75 -5.66
CA GLN A 61 -10.27 6.72 -5.31
C GLN A 61 -9.78 7.64 -4.20
N ARG A 62 -10.01 8.94 -4.33
CA ARG A 62 -9.72 9.92 -3.27
C ARG A 62 -11.00 10.17 -2.47
N VAL A 63 -10.92 9.99 -1.16
CA VAL A 63 -12.00 10.25 -0.23
C VAL A 63 -11.58 11.46 0.60
N LEU A 64 -11.97 12.65 0.13
CA LEU A 64 -11.64 13.92 0.79
C LEU A 64 -12.55 14.24 1.96
N ALA A 65 -13.73 13.60 2.02
CA ALA A 65 -14.71 13.79 3.09
C ALA A 65 -14.31 13.14 4.42
N ASN A 66 -13.19 12.40 4.48
CA ASN A 66 -12.68 11.92 5.76
C ASN A 66 -11.61 12.89 6.31
N VAL A 67 -11.52 12.98 7.63
CA VAL A 67 -10.46 13.70 8.32
C VAL A 67 -9.59 12.67 9.04
N PRO A 68 -8.34 12.42 8.62
CA PRO A 68 -7.64 13.06 7.50
C PRO A 68 -7.90 12.40 6.12
N PRO A 69 -7.83 13.17 5.01
CA PRO A 69 -8.05 12.69 3.63
C PRO A 69 -7.39 11.34 3.33
N ALA A 70 -8.18 10.39 2.84
CA ALA A 70 -7.76 9.05 2.52
C ALA A 70 -7.74 8.81 1.01
N THR A 71 -6.85 7.91 0.61
CA THR A 71 -6.78 7.41 -0.75
C THR A 71 -7.05 5.91 -0.73
N VAL A 72 -8.15 5.47 -1.32
CA VAL A 72 -8.41 4.05 -1.57
C VAL A 72 -7.55 3.60 -2.74
N ARG A 73 -6.87 2.48 -2.56
CA ARG A 73 -6.02 1.84 -3.56
C ARG A 73 -6.58 0.48 -3.88
N HIS A 74 -6.73 0.17 -5.16
CA HIS A 74 -7.14 -1.14 -5.65
C HIS A 74 -5.97 -1.78 -6.38
N LEU A 75 -5.47 -2.89 -5.85
CA LEU A 75 -4.40 -3.69 -6.43
C LEU A 75 -4.97 -5.02 -6.93
N ARG A 76 -4.54 -5.48 -8.10
CA ARG A 76 -4.82 -6.82 -8.59
C ARG A 76 -3.52 -7.57 -8.77
N PHE A 77 -3.41 -8.72 -8.12
CA PHE A 77 -2.30 -9.63 -8.33
C PHE A 77 -2.71 -10.60 -9.45
N CYS A 78 -2.27 -10.33 -10.68
CA CYS A 78 -2.31 -11.37 -11.71
C CYS A 78 -1.29 -12.43 -11.31
N GLU A 79 -1.69 -13.70 -11.36
CA GLU A 79 -0.76 -14.81 -11.21
C GLU A 79 0.41 -14.58 -12.17
N ALA A 80 1.63 -14.52 -11.63
CA ALA A 80 2.77 -14.83 -12.47
C ALA A 80 2.57 -16.32 -12.80
N ILE A 81 2.42 -16.62 -14.09
CA ILE A 81 2.43 -17.99 -14.60
C ILE A 81 3.60 -18.68 -13.90
N VAL A 82 3.29 -19.64 -13.02
CA VAL A 82 4.30 -20.53 -12.45
C VAL A 82 4.74 -21.36 -13.64
N THR A 83 5.85 -20.97 -14.26
CA THR A 83 6.53 -21.82 -15.22
C THR A 83 6.99 -23.05 -14.43
N VAL A 84 6.33 -24.18 -14.70
CA VAL A 84 6.63 -25.51 -14.16
C VAL A 84 8.04 -25.92 -14.56
#